data_AF-A0A7X0BSW0-F1
#
_entry.id   AF-A0A7X0BSW0-F1
#
_cell.length_a   1.000
_cell.length_b   1.000
_cell.length_c   1.000
_cell.angle_alpha   90.00
_cell.angle_beta   90.00
_cell.angle_gamma   90.00
#
_symmetry.space_group_name_H-M   'P 1'
#
loop_
_entity.id
_entity.type
_entity.pdbx_description
1 polymer ?
#
loop_
_entity_poly.entity_id
_entity_poly.type
_entity_poly.pdbx_seq_one_letter_code
_entity_poly.pdbx_strand_id
1 'polypeptide(L)'
;MLYIRTGKPGHGKTLNTIREVDQKAASEGRVVYFHNINGLKPEQLKASWFKFDEPEKWFELPQDAIIVVDEAQGWFGARDPRARPPEHITRFETMRHQGHEVHLVTQDPRYLDVHLRRLCNGHIHYWRVFKSQQLLRFESEVVVEKVEVKSSFKDADKKTLRLDKHYFGVYTSTNAKHHFQTKVPTKFLLALGVIFAASFMVYRAYERYEQGKLEAQAASSAPQAEAGVVDQVKSTVGSLINPAANQASKAPLTAAQYAALREPRIPDIPSSAPLYDPLTEPKTYPRLSCVMSSDGNYIERNRRRYRVIEAGERSFICECFTQQGTWHKTTFGFCKNMVEHGAFDPAIADREADPNARMNPRLQQPNNSPENNGQPPTGSRVTVVDYQKERFLW
;
A
#
# COMPACT_ATOMS: atom_id res chain seq x y z
N MET A 1 18.70 -13.83 21.05
CA MET A 1 17.62 -13.58 20.07
C MET A 1 17.88 -12.27 19.36
N LEU A 2 17.64 -12.20 18.05
CA LEU A 2 17.86 -11.00 17.24
C LEU A 2 16.52 -10.38 16.84
N TYR A 3 16.30 -9.12 17.17
CA TYR A 3 15.11 -8.37 16.78
C TYR A 3 15.50 -7.14 15.96
N ILE A 4 14.85 -6.96 14.82
CA ILE A 4 15.01 -5.78 13.98
C ILE A 4 13.80 -4.86 14.19
N ARG A 5 14.05 -3.61 14.56
CA ARG A 5 13.03 -2.60 14.84
C ARG A 5 13.12 -1.48 13.81
N THR A 6 12.09 -1.31 12.98
CA THR A 6 12.11 -0.38 11.85
C THR A 6 11.06 0.72 11.94
N GLY A 7 11.30 1.84 11.28
CA GLY A 7 10.34 2.94 11.19
C GLY A 7 10.98 4.23 10.66
N LYS A 8 10.20 5.04 9.94
CA LYS A 8 10.70 6.33 9.44
C LYS A 8 11.09 7.27 10.60
N PRO A 9 11.98 8.25 10.36
CA PRO A 9 12.26 9.30 11.34
C PRO A 9 10.98 9.92 11.91
N GLY A 10 10.88 10.02 13.24
CA GLY A 10 9.70 10.54 13.92
C GLY A 10 8.53 9.56 14.11
N HIS A 11 8.68 8.28 13.72
CA HIS A 11 7.70 7.22 14.00
C HIS A 11 7.83 6.60 15.41
N GLY A 12 8.67 7.17 16.28
CA GLY A 12 8.80 6.73 17.67
C GLY A 12 9.48 5.37 17.85
N LYS A 13 10.28 4.91 16.89
CA LYS A 13 11.00 3.62 16.93
C LYS A 13 11.89 3.50 18.18
N THR A 14 12.76 4.50 18.41
CA THR A 14 13.71 4.52 19.54
C THR A 14 12.97 4.54 20.87
N LEU A 15 11.97 5.43 21.02
CA LEU A 15 11.17 5.56 22.24
C LEU A 15 10.45 4.27 22.62
N ASN A 16 9.78 3.61 21.67
CA ASN A 16 9.08 2.36 21.95
C ASN A 16 10.06 1.21 22.19
N THR A 17 11.23 1.23 21.54
CA THR A 17 12.30 0.26 21.81
C THR A 17 12.76 0.38 23.26
N ILE A 18 13.06 1.60 23.72
CA ILE A 18 13.47 1.85 25.11
C ILE A 18 12.41 1.35 26.08
N ARG A 19 11.13 1.71 25.87
CA ARG A 19 10.05 1.25 26.75
C ARG A 19 9.93 -0.27 26.81
N GLU A 20 9.89 -0.93 25.65
CA GLU A 20 9.70 -2.39 25.59
C GLU A 20 10.90 -3.13 26.17
N VAL A 21 12.11 -2.67 25.88
CA VAL A 21 13.36 -3.27 26.42
C VAL A 21 13.49 -3.02 27.91
N ASP A 22 13.19 -1.81 28.40
CA ASP A 22 13.30 -1.48 29.82
C ASP A 22 12.33 -2.32 30.67
N GLN A 23 11.07 -2.44 30.22
CA GLN A 23 10.08 -3.27 30.89
C GLN A 23 10.50 -4.74 30.92
N LYS A 24 11.01 -5.25 29.80
CA LYS A 24 11.47 -6.63 29.68
C LYS A 24 12.68 -6.90 30.57
N ALA A 25 13.71 -6.05 30.46
CA ALA A 25 14.93 -6.13 31.25
C ALA A 25 14.66 -6.08 32.76
N ALA A 26 13.75 -5.19 33.19
CA ALA A 26 13.34 -5.11 34.59
C ALA A 26 12.58 -6.36 35.06
N SER A 27 11.76 -6.97 34.20
CA SER A 27 11.03 -8.20 34.54
C SER A 27 11.93 -9.44 34.59
N GLU A 28 12.96 -9.49 33.74
CA GLU A 28 13.89 -10.62 33.63
C GLU A 28 15.13 -10.45 34.51
N GLY A 29 15.31 -9.28 35.13
CA GLY A 29 16.51 -8.97 35.93
C GLY A 29 17.79 -8.84 35.11
N ARG A 30 17.68 -8.45 33.82
CA ARG A 30 18.79 -8.39 32.87
C ARG A 30 19.32 -6.96 32.72
N VAL A 31 20.61 -6.84 32.41
CA VAL A 31 21.25 -5.57 32.12
C VAL A 31 21.12 -5.20 30.64
N VAL A 32 20.98 -3.91 30.36
CA VAL A 32 20.84 -3.38 29.00
C VAL A 32 22.10 -2.60 28.63
N TYR A 33 22.70 -2.93 27.49
CA TYR A 33 23.77 -2.16 26.87
C TYR A 33 23.23 -1.41 25.66
N PHE A 34 23.49 -0.11 25.54
CA PHE A 34 23.00 0.70 24.43
C PHE A 34 24.08 1.49 23.72
N HIS A 35 23.91 1.64 22.41
CA HIS A 35 24.77 2.44 21.55
C HIS A 35 23.95 3.40 20.68
N ASN A 36 24.50 4.61 20.48
CA ASN A 36 23.96 5.66 19.60
C ASN A 36 22.54 6.16 19.94
N ILE A 37 22.11 6.05 21.21
CA ILE A 37 20.86 6.67 21.71
C ILE A 37 21.20 8.02 22.36
N ASN A 38 20.90 9.11 21.67
CA ASN A 38 21.26 10.46 22.12
C ASN A 38 20.40 10.96 23.29
N GLY A 39 21.05 11.44 24.37
CA GLY A 39 20.36 12.06 25.49
C GLY A 39 19.43 11.11 26.26
N LEU A 40 19.78 9.82 26.31
CA LEU A 40 19.16 8.86 27.21
C LEU A 40 19.59 9.16 28.66
N LYS A 41 18.65 9.10 29.60
CA LYS A 41 18.89 9.23 31.05
C LYS A 41 18.65 7.89 31.74
N PRO A 42 19.68 7.05 31.93
CA PRO A 42 19.55 5.73 32.56
C PRO A 42 18.91 5.77 33.94
N GLU A 43 19.05 6.87 34.67
CA GLU A 43 18.58 7.01 36.06
C GLU A 43 17.05 7.04 36.17
N GLN A 44 16.35 7.29 35.05
CA GLN A 44 14.89 7.33 35.00
C GLN A 44 14.27 6.02 34.49
N LEU A 45 15.10 5.03 34.16
CA LEU A 45 14.70 3.72 33.66
C LEU A 45 14.58 2.72 34.80
N LYS A 46 13.78 1.66 34.61
CA LYS A 46 13.57 0.63 35.64
C LYS A 46 14.71 -0.36 35.69
N ALA A 47 15.28 -0.71 34.52
CA ALA A 47 16.42 -1.60 34.41
C ALA A 47 17.74 -0.83 34.47
N SER A 48 18.85 -1.57 34.62
CA SER A 48 20.20 -0.98 34.54
C SER A 48 20.65 -0.85 33.09
N TRP A 49 20.83 0.39 32.63
CA TRP A 49 21.27 0.71 31.26
C TRP A 49 22.70 1.25 31.26
N PHE A 50 23.57 0.64 30.47
CA PHE A 50 24.97 1.04 30.31
C PHE A 50 25.26 1.41 28.86
N LYS A 51 25.94 2.54 28.66
CA LYS A 51 26.43 2.90 27.34
C LYS A 51 27.66 2.05 27.00
N PHE A 52 27.77 1.62 25.75
CA PHE A 52 29.00 1.05 25.21
C PHE A 52 29.34 1.73 23.88
N ASP A 53 30.63 1.81 23.54
CA ASP A 53 31.10 2.62 22.40
C ASP A 53 31.42 1.79 21.15
N GLU A 54 31.68 0.49 21.29
CA GLU A 54 32.05 -0.40 20.18
C GLU A 54 30.94 -1.41 19.86
N PRO A 55 29.95 -1.06 19.00
CA PRO A 55 28.85 -1.95 18.62
C PRO A 55 29.30 -3.21 17.88
N GLU A 56 30.46 -3.20 17.22
CA GLU A 56 31.01 -4.37 16.55
C GLU A 56 31.47 -5.45 17.54
N LYS A 57 31.80 -5.08 18.79
CA LYS A 57 32.22 -6.00 19.85
C LYS A 57 31.07 -6.43 20.77
N TRP A 58 29.83 -6.36 20.28
CA TRP A 58 28.64 -6.69 21.07
C TRP A 58 28.68 -8.11 21.68
N PHE A 59 29.41 -9.05 21.06
CA PHE A 59 29.53 -10.44 21.49
C PHE A 59 30.52 -10.65 22.65
N GLU A 60 31.27 -9.62 23.05
CA GLU A 60 32.17 -9.62 24.21
C GLU A 60 31.47 -9.14 25.49
N LEU A 61 30.23 -8.67 25.37
CA LEU A 61 29.45 -8.17 26.50
C LEU A 61 29.08 -9.32 27.47
N PRO A 62 28.76 -9.00 28.74
CA PRO A 62 28.42 -10.02 29.74
C PRO A 62 27.25 -10.90 29.29
N GLN A 63 27.31 -12.19 29.66
CA GLN A 63 26.27 -13.17 29.35
C GLN A 63 24.87 -12.68 29.78
N ASP A 64 23.86 -13.13 29.05
CA ASP A 64 22.45 -12.74 29.25
C ASP A 64 22.16 -11.23 29.10
N ALA A 65 23.09 -10.43 28.58
CA ALA A 65 22.84 -9.02 28.28
C ALA A 65 21.78 -8.80 27.18
N ILE A 66 21.03 -7.70 27.31
CA ILE A 66 20.20 -7.14 26.24
C ILE A 66 20.98 -5.98 25.60
N ILE A 67 21.14 -5.99 24.28
CA ILE A 67 21.89 -4.99 23.52
C ILE A 67 20.93 -4.20 22.63
N VAL A 68 21.03 -2.88 22.64
CA VAL A 68 20.23 -1.98 21.81
C VAL A 68 21.16 -1.06 21.01
N VAL A 69 21.07 -1.13 19.68
CA VAL A 69 21.86 -0.26 18.79
C VAL A 69 20.90 0.57 17.94
N ASP A 70 20.91 1.90 18.12
CA ASP A 70 20.13 2.81 17.28
C ASP A 70 20.89 3.26 16.03
N GLU A 71 20.15 3.47 14.94
CA GLU A 71 20.69 3.67 13.58
C GLU A 71 21.76 2.62 13.22
N ALA A 72 21.43 1.35 13.46
CA ALA A 72 22.33 0.19 13.35
C ALA A 72 22.99 0.03 11.97
N GLN A 73 22.46 0.65 10.91
CA GLN A 73 23.07 0.61 9.58
C GLN A 73 24.49 1.20 9.51
N GLY A 74 24.90 2.01 10.50
CA GLY A 74 26.26 2.52 10.58
C GLY A 74 27.32 1.43 10.82
N TRP A 75 26.95 0.34 11.48
CA TRP A 75 27.88 -0.74 11.88
C TRP A 75 27.49 -2.10 11.28
N PHE A 76 26.19 -2.33 11.09
CA PHE A 76 25.64 -3.58 10.57
C PHE A 76 25.08 -3.42 9.15
N GLY A 77 25.71 -2.53 8.37
CA GLY A 77 25.23 -2.08 7.07
C GLY A 77 25.20 -3.15 5.98
N ALA A 78 24.50 -2.86 4.87
CA ALA A 78 24.51 -3.71 3.69
C ALA A 78 25.92 -3.78 3.07
N ARG A 79 26.32 -5.00 2.68
CA ARG A 79 27.61 -5.30 2.03
C ARG A 79 27.40 -5.97 0.67
N ASP A 80 28.49 -6.10 -0.09
CA ASP A 80 28.49 -6.97 -1.27
C ASP A 80 28.15 -8.42 -0.86
N PRO A 81 27.13 -9.05 -1.47
CA PRO A 81 26.75 -10.43 -1.18
C PRO A 81 27.90 -11.45 -1.36
N ARG A 82 28.90 -11.15 -2.20
CA ARG A 82 30.05 -12.04 -2.47
C ARG A 82 31.15 -11.94 -1.42
N ALA A 83 31.22 -10.85 -0.66
CA ALA A 83 32.20 -10.71 0.40
C ALA A 83 31.88 -11.67 1.56
N ARG A 84 32.91 -12.09 2.31
CA ARG A 84 32.69 -12.86 3.55
C ARG A 84 32.11 -11.93 4.63
N PRO A 85 31.05 -12.31 5.36
CA PRO A 85 30.55 -11.50 6.46
C PRO A 85 31.62 -11.31 7.55
N PRO A 86 31.76 -10.09 8.10
CA PRO A 86 32.63 -9.80 9.25
C PRO A 86 32.29 -10.65 10.48
N GLU A 87 33.25 -10.76 11.41
CA GLU A 87 33.08 -11.56 12.62
C GLU A 87 31.83 -11.14 13.41
N HIS A 88 31.66 -9.85 13.66
CA HIS A 88 30.51 -9.31 14.39
C HIS A 88 29.16 -9.66 13.77
N ILE A 89 29.11 -9.97 12.46
CA ILE A 89 27.90 -10.44 11.76
C ILE A 89 27.74 -11.96 11.92
N THR A 90 28.82 -12.73 11.74
CA THR A 90 28.79 -14.19 11.89
C THR A 90 28.46 -14.63 13.32
N ARG A 91 28.89 -13.87 14.34
CA ARG A 91 28.61 -14.15 15.76
C ARG A 91 27.12 -14.18 16.11
N PHE A 92 26.25 -13.59 15.28
CA PHE A 92 24.80 -13.67 15.47
C PHE A 92 24.25 -15.09 15.35
N GLU A 93 24.90 -15.98 14.59
CA GLU A 93 24.52 -17.40 14.50
C GLU A 93 24.63 -18.09 15.87
N THR A 94 25.67 -17.74 16.64
CA THR A 94 25.97 -18.32 17.95
C THR A 94 25.47 -17.49 19.14
N MET A 95 24.77 -16.37 18.91
CA MET A 95 24.37 -15.45 19.99
C MET A 95 23.53 -16.12 21.08
N ARG A 96 22.81 -17.19 20.74
CA ARG A 96 21.93 -17.90 21.67
C ARG A 96 22.71 -18.64 22.76
N HIS A 97 23.96 -19.00 22.51
CA HIS A 97 24.81 -19.68 23.49
C HIS A 97 25.20 -18.75 24.65
N GLN A 98 25.30 -17.45 24.41
CA GLN A 98 25.62 -16.42 25.41
C GLN A 98 24.36 -15.83 26.07
N GLY A 99 23.16 -16.26 25.65
CA GLY A 99 21.90 -15.71 26.12
C GLY A 99 21.63 -14.26 25.69
N HIS A 100 22.44 -13.71 24.79
CA HIS A 100 22.28 -12.32 24.34
C HIS A 100 20.97 -12.09 23.61
N GLU A 101 20.39 -10.92 23.81
CA GLU A 101 19.28 -10.42 23.03
C GLU A 101 19.64 -9.09 22.39
N VAL A 102 19.61 -9.00 21.06
CA VAL A 102 20.06 -7.81 20.33
C VAL A 102 18.88 -7.19 19.62
N HIS A 103 18.65 -5.91 19.87
CA HIS A 103 17.70 -5.06 19.18
C HIS A 103 18.44 -4.08 18.27
N LEU A 104 18.33 -4.30 16.95
CA LEU A 104 18.85 -3.39 15.95
C LEU A 104 17.75 -2.44 15.50
N VAL A 105 17.90 -1.15 15.79
CA VAL A 105 16.94 -0.12 15.38
C VAL A 105 17.46 0.56 14.12
N THR A 106 16.64 0.60 13.07
CA THR A 106 17.00 1.24 11.79
C THR A 106 15.78 1.87 11.13
N GLN A 107 15.97 2.65 10.08
CA GLN A 107 14.86 3.24 9.33
C GLN A 107 14.21 2.24 8.39
N ASP A 108 15.03 1.45 7.70
CA ASP A 108 14.62 0.45 6.73
C ASP A 108 15.47 -0.82 6.93
N PRO A 109 14.86 -2.02 6.97
CA PRO A 109 15.62 -3.24 7.17
C PRO A 109 16.64 -3.48 6.06
N ARG A 110 16.40 -3.01 4.83
CA ARG A 110 17.32 -3.18 3.68
C ARG A 110 18.67 -2.48 3.89
N TYR A 111 18.76 -1.54 4.82
CA TYR A 111 20.04 -0.92 5.20
C TYR A 111 20.93 -1.85 6.00
N LEU A 112 20.39 -2.94 6.54
CA LEU A 112 21.13 -3.96 7.27
C LEU A 112 21.58 -5.10 6.36
N ASP A 113 22.66 -5.76 6.76
CA ASP A 113 23.20 -6.95 6.10
C ASP A 113 22.13 -8.03 5.87
N VAL A 114 22.15 -8.64 4.68
CA VAL A 114 21.23 -9.70 4.28
C VAL A 114 21.29 -10.89 5.23
N HIS A 115 22.48 -11.23 5.73
CA HIS A 115 22.69 -12.34 6.66
C HIS A 115 21.98 -12.09 7.99
N LEU A 116 22.10 -10.88 8.55
CA LEU A 116 21.39 -10.49 9.78
C LEU A 116 19.88 -10.55 9.61
N ARG A 117 19.38 -10.09 8.47
CA ARG A 117 17.95 -10.15 8.17
C ARG A 117 17.40 -11.57 8.13
N ARG A 118 18.21 -12.55 7.72
CA ARG A 118 17.84 -13.97 7.69
C ARG A 118 17.92 -14.64 9.06
N LEU A 119 18.80 -14.17 9.93
CA LEU A 119 18.97 -14.69 11.30
C LEU A 119 17.99 -14.06 12.31
N CYS A 120 17.27 -13.02 11.89
CA CYS A 120 16.32 -12.30 12.73
C CYS A 120 15.22 -13.23 13.26
N ASN A 121 14.96 -13.15 14.57
CA ASN A 121 13.88 -13.85 15.25
C ASN A 121 12.53 -13.13 15.14
N GLY A 122 12.56 -11.82 14.93
CA GLY A 122 11.35 -11.02 14.86
C GLY A 122 11.59 -9.61 14.36
N HIS A 123 10.69 -9.15 13.51
CA HIS A 123 10.69 -7.82 12.92
C HIS A 123 9.53 -7.00 13.47
N ILE A 124 9.84 -5.86 14.09
CA ILE A 124 8.87 -4.92 14.64
C ILE A 124 8.93 -3.64 13.83
N HIS A 125 7.85 -3.29 13.15
CA HIS A 125 7.75 -2.05 12.37
C HIS A 125 6.81 -1.03 13.02
N TYR A 126 7.27 0.21 13.17
CA TYR A 126 6.49 1.31 13.69
C TYR A 126 6.01 2.25 12.58
N TRP A 127 4.69 2.43 12.52
CA TRP A 127 4.04 3.32 11.56
C TRP A 127 3.22 4.39 12.26
N ARG A 128 3.51 5.67 11.99
CA ARG A 128 2.76 6.78 12.55
C ARG A 128 1.56 7.18 11.68
N VAL A 129 0.40 7.29 12.29
CA VAL A 129 -0.85 7.64 11.59
C VAL A 129 -1.07 9.15 11.67
N PHE A 130 -1.15 9.83 10.52
CA PHE A 130 -1.50 11.26 10.41
C PHE A 130 -0.72 12.23 11.31
N LYS A 131 0.58 11.99 11.56
CA LYS A 131 1.40 12.77 12.53
C LYS A 131 0.81 12.85 13.95
N SER A 132 -0.16 11.99 14.27
CA SER A 132 -0.86 11.97 15.55
C SER A 132 -0.02 11.30 16.65
N GLN A 133 -0.53 11.26 17.89
CA GLN A 133 0.09 10.52 19.00
C GLN A 133 -0.17 9.00 18.92
N GLN A 134 -0.90 8.53 17.90
CA GLN A 134 -1.16 7.11 17.68
C GLN A 134 -0.12 6.51 16.72
N LEU A 135 0.45 5.40 17.16
CA LEU A 135 1.39 4.58 16.41
C LEU A 135 0.78 3.20 16.17
N LEU A 136 1.01 2.66 14.99
CA LEU A 136 0.76 1.25 14.69
C LEU A 136 2.08 0.50 14.84
N ARG A 137 2.05 -0.59 15.60
CA ARG A 137 3.14 -1.56 15.73
C ARG A 137 2.73 -2.80 14.95
N PHE A 138 3.54 -3.17 13.98
CA PHE A 138 3.43 -4.43 13.25
C PHE A 138 4.54 -5.36 13.72
N GLU A 139 4.20 -6.57 14.09
CA GLU A 139 5.13 -7.60 14.56
C GLU A 139 5.04 -8.81 13.63
N SER A 140 6.19 -9.29 13.17
CA SER A 140 6.29 -10.46 12.31
C SER A 140 7.48 -11.30 12.75
N GLU A 141 7.39 -12.61 12.59
CA GLU A 141 8.51 -13.53 12.87
C GLU A 141 9.62 -13.41 11.82
N VAL A 142 9.31 -12.90 10.63
CA VAL A 142 10.23 -12.75 9.50
C VAL A 142 10.43 -11.29 9.16
N VAL A 143 11.60 -10.94 8.63
CA VAL A 143 11.88 -9.58 8.16
C VAL A 143 11.07 -9.25 6.91
N VAL A 144 10.23 -8.23 7.03
CA VAL A 144 9.46 -7.66 5.92
C VAL A 144 10.31 -6.59 5.26
N GLU A 145 10.78 -6.83 4.02
CA GLU A 145 11.66 -5.88 3.34
C GLU A 145 10.96 -4.60 2.88
N LYS A 146 9.73 -4.72 2.37
CA LYS A 146 8.95 -3.60 1.81
C LYS A 146 8.16 -2.89 2.90
N VAL A 147 8.87 -2.25 3.83
CA VAL A 147 8.25 -1.57 4.97
C VAL A 147 7.46 -0.31 4.61
N GLU A 148 7.68 0.23 3.40
CA GLU A 148 6.94 1.37 2.87
C GLU A 148 5.50 1.04 2.47
N VAL A 149 5.19 -0.24 2.21
CA VAL A 149 3.87 -0.66 1.74
C VAL A 149 3.12 -1.34 2.87
N LYS A 150 2.02 -0.74 3.31
CA LYS A 150 1.20 -1.29 4.41
C LYS A 150 0.63 -2.69 4.12
N SER A 151 0.41 -3.02 2.84
CA SER A 151 -0.05 -4.36 2.44
C SER A 151 1.01 -5.46 2.61
N SER A 152 2.28 -5.11 2.81
CA SER A 152 3.34 -6.07 3.13
C SER A 152 3.27 -6.58 4.57
N PHE A 153 2.47 -5.95 5.42
CA PHE A 153 2.23 -6.36 6.82
C PHE A 153 0.85 -7.02 7.00
N LYS A 154 0.32 -7.70 5.97
CA LYS A 154 -0.97 -8.39 6.05
C LYS A 154 -0.98 -9.52 7.08
N ASP A 155 0.11 -10.29 7.12
CA ASP A 155 0.28 -11.45 7.99
C ASP A 155 0.98 -11.08 9.31
N ALA A 156 1.14 -9.77 9.59
CA ALA A 156 1.81 -9.27 10.78
C ALA A 156 0.79 -8.88 11.86
N ASP A 157 1.14 -9.17 13.11
CA ASP A 157 0.34 -8.79 14.27
C ASP A 157 0.33 -7.27 14.45
N LYS A 158 -0.86 -6.69 14.32
CA LYS A 158 -1.05 -5.24 14.38
C LYS A 158 -1.58 -4.81 15.75
N LYS A 159 -0.78 -4.02 16.47
CA LYS A 159 -1.17 -3.38 17.74
C LYS A 159 -1.20 -1.86 17.58
N THR A 160 -2.21 -1.20 18.14
CA THR A 160 -2.26 0.26 18.20
C THR A 160 -1.69 0.72 19.53
N LEU A 161 -0.62 1.51 19.49
CA LEU A 161 0.06 2.06 20.65
C LEU A 161 -0.15 3.56 20.72
N ARG A 162 -0.25 4.09 21.94
CA ARG A 162 -0.11 5.51 22.23
C ARG A 162 1.30 5.75 22.75
N LEU A 163 1.93 6.85 22.34
CA LEU A 163 3.20 7.24 22.96
C LEU A 163 2.95 7.56 24.43
N ASP A 164 3.70 6.89 25.30
CA ASP A 164 3.66 7.15 26.73
C ASP A 164 4.42 8.44 27.02
N LYS A 165 3.77 9.35 27.76
CA LYS A 165 4.35 10.66 28.06
C LYS A 165 5.57 10.57 28.97
N HIS A 166 5.63 9.54 29.80
CA HIS A 166 6.72 9.35 30.77
C HIS A 166 8.08 9.23 30.08
N TYR A 167 8.15 8.47 28.99
CA TYR A 167 9.40 8.20 28.29
C TYR A 167 9.91 9.38 27.44
N PHE A 168 9.11 10.43 27.18
CA PHE A 168 9.61 11.64 26.51
C PHE A 168 10.61 12.43 27.37
N GLY A 169 10.55 12.30 28.71
CA GLY A 169 11.52 12.95 29.62
C GLY A 169 12.87 12.23 29.69
N VAL A 170 12.86 10.93 29.36
CA VAL A 170 13.98 9.99 29.49
C VAL A 170 14.91 10.03 28.28
N TYR A 171 14.42 10.51 27.12
CA TYR A 171 15.15 10.54 25.86
C TYR A 171 14.93 11.85 25.10
N THR A 172 16.01 12.48 24.63
CA THR A 172 15.94 13.71 23.82
C THR A 172 16.04 13.37 22.34
N SER A 173 14.90 13.29 21.64
CA SER A 173 14.91 13.18 20.17
C SER A 173 15.28 14.54 19.54
N THR A 174 16.57 14.81 19.34
CA THR A 174 17.17 15.85 18.47
C THR A 174 16.31 17.07 18.07
N ASN A 175 16.63 18.26 18.62
CA ASN A 175 16.62 19.65 18.10
C ASN A 175 15.55 20.18 17.10
N ALA A 176 14.55 19.41 16.68
CA ALA A 176 13.47 19.90 15.84
C ALA A 176 12.31 20.35 16.75
N LYS A 177 12.18 21.67 16.93
CA LYS A 177 11.07 22.34 17.61
C LYS A 177 9.76 21.56 17.39
N HIS A 178 9.14 21.17 18.50
CA HIS A 178 7.83 20.53 18.58
C HIS A 178 6.73 21.44 18.01
N HIS A 179 6.63 21.57 16.70
CA HIS A 179 5.43 22.09 16.04
C HIS A 179 4.63 20.90 15.50
N PHE A 180 4.06 20.12 16.42
CA PHE A 180 2.94 19.25 16.10
C PHE A 180 1.70 20.11 15.85
N GLN A 181 1.66 20.79 14.71
CA GLN A 181 0.42 21.31 14.19
C GLN A 181 -0.33 20.14 13.56
N THR A 182 -1.25 19.58 14.33
CA THR A 182 -2.27 18.65 13.86
C THR A 182 -3.09 19.38 12.80
N LYS A 183 -2.67 19.34 11.53
CA LYS A 183 -3.50 19.80 10.42
C LYS A 183 -4.65 18.80 10.28
N VAL A 184 -5.75 19.11 10.95
CA VAL A 184 -7.02 18.41 10.74
C VAL A 184 -7.37 18.62 9.25
N PRO A 185 -7.60 17.54 8.48
CA PRO A 185 -7.86 17.68 7.05
C PRO A 185 -9.10 18.57 6.83
N THR A 186 -8.98 19.56 5.94
CA THR A 186 -10.02 20.57 5.64
C THR A 186 -11.39 19.95 5.32
N LYS A 187 -11.41 18.74 4.74
CA LYS A 187 -12.63 17.97 4.47
C LYS A 187 -13.45 17.68 5.74
N PHE A 188 -12.80 17.48 6.89
CA PHE A 188 -13.49 17.22 8.16
C PHE A 188 -14.11 18.49 8.75
N LEU A 189 -13.42 19.62 8.64
CA LEU A 189 -13.97 20.93 9.03
C LEU A 189 -15.14 21.34 8.14
N LEU A 190 -15.05 21.07 6.83
CA LEU A 190 -16.11 21.36 5.88
C LEU A 190 -17.35 20.48 6.14
N ALA A 191 -17.17 19.20 6.47
CA ALA A 191 -18.26 18.32 6.88
C ALA A 191 -18.95 18.79 8.17
N LEU A 192 -18.18 19.21 9.19
CA LEU A 192 -18.75 19.81 10.40
C LEU A 192 -19.50 21.12 10.12
N GLY A 193 -18.99 21.95 9.22
CA GLY A 193 -19.65 23.18 8.78
C GLY A 193 -20.99 22.92 8.10
N VAL A 194 -21.08 21.90 7.23
CA VAL A 194 -22.34 21.50 6.59
C VAL A 194 -23.36 20.99 7.62
N ILE A 195 -22.92 20.21 8.60
CA ILE A 195 -23.80 19.74 9.68
C ILE A 195 -24.33 20.92 10.50
N PHE A 196 -23.46 21.86 10.89
CA PHE A 196 -23.89 23.06 11.62
C PHE A 196 -24.86 23.93 10.82
N ALA A 197 -24.60 24.13 9.52
CA ALA A 197 -25.48 24.89 8.64
C ALA A 197 -26.85 24.21 8.48
N ALA A 198 -26.88 22.88 8.35
CA ALA A 198 -28.11 22.11 8.29
C ALA A 198 -28.91 22.23 9.60
N SER A 199 -28.25 22.08 10.76
CA SER A 199 -28.88 22.27 12.07
C SER A 199 -29.42 23.69 12.25
N PHE A 200 -28.69 24.71 11.79
CA PHE A 200 -29.14 26.10 11.83
C PHE A 200 -30.35 26.36 10.92
N MET A 201 -30.38 25.75 9.73
CA MET A 201 -31.55 25.85 8.84
C MET A 201 -32.78 25.17 9.43
N VAL A 202 -32.61 24.00 10.06
CA VAL A 202 -33.71 23.31 10.77
C VAL A 202 -34.22 24.16 11.93
N TYR A 203 -33.33 24.78 12.70
CA TYR A 203 -33.70 25.69 13.78
C TYR A 203 -34.51 26.90 13.27
N ARG A 204 -34.04 27.57 12.20
CA ARG A 204 -34.76 28.69 11.57
C ARG A 204 -36.11 28.29 10.98
N ALA A 205 -36.21 27.09 10.40
CA ALA A 205 -37.48 26.56 9.89
C ALA A 205 -38.46 26.28 11.04
N TYR A 206 -37.97 25.79 12.18
CA TYR A 206 -38.78 25.55 13.38
C TYR A 206 -39.29 26.86 13.99
N GLU A 207 -38.46 27.89 14.14
CA GLU A 207 -38.90 29.23 14.59
C GLU A 207 -39.98 29.82 13.69
N ARG A 208 -39.81 29.70 12.37
CA ARG A 208 -40.80 30.19 11.39
C ARG A 208 -42.10 29.40 11.43
N TYR A 209 -42.04 28.09 11.70
CA TYR A 209 -43.23 27.25 11.86
C TYR A 209 -44.02 27.61 13.11
N GLU A 210 -43.35 27.84 14.24
CA GLU A 210 -44.01 28.29 15.48
C GLU A 210 -44.62 29.69 15.34
N GLN A 211 -43.93 30.63 14.67
CA GLN A 211 -44.50 31.94 14.33
C GLN A 211 -45.74 31.83 13.43
N GLY A 212 -45.69 30.97 12.40
CA GLY A 212 -46.84 30.71 11.53
C GLY A 212 -48.02 30.05 12.23
N LYS A 213 -47.79 29.26 13.28
CA LYS A 213 -48.85 28.69 14.14
C LYS A 213 -49.55 29.76 14.98
N LEU A 214 -48.78 30.71 15.51
CA LEU A 214 -49.32 31.85 16.28
C LEU A 214 -50.14 32.78 15.37
N GLU A 215 -49.69 33.02 14.14
CA GLU A 215 -50.42 33.80 13.13
C GLU A 215 -51.67 33.06 12.60
N ALA A 216 -51.61 31.72 12.45
CA ALA A 216 -52.75 30.91 12.03
C ALA A 216 -53.86 30.81 13.09
N GLN A 217 -53.53 30.89 14.39
CA GLN A 217 -54.52 31.00 15.47
C GLN A 217 -55.16 32.40 15.55
N ALA A 218 -54.52 33.44 15.01
CA ALA A 218 -55.10 34.79 14.90
C ALA A 218 -56.00 34.96 13.66
N ALA A 219 -55.86 34.11 12.64
CA ALA A 219 -56.56 34.23 11.36
C ALA A 219 -57.79 33.32 11.20
N SER A 220 -58.16 32.51 12.20
CA SER A 220 -59.31 31.59 12.14
C SER A 220 -60.67 32.25 12.44
N SER A 221 -60.93 33.43 11.87
CA SER A 221 -62.28 34.02 11.80
C SER A 221 -62.58 34.49 10.38
N ALA A 222 -63.55 33.80 9.74
CA ALA A 222 -64.28 34.11 8.50
C ALA A 222 -63.69 33.64 7.14
N PRO A 223 -64.55 33.32 6.13
CA PRO A 223 -64.39 32.10 5.32
C PRO A 223 -64.23 32.25 3.78
N GLN A 224 -63.69 31.17 3.21
CA GLN A 224 -63.80 30.53 1.87
C GLN A 224 -64.24 31.29 0.59
N ALA A 225 -63.37 31.20 -0.44
CA ALA A 225 -63.62 30.97 -1.89
C ALA A 225 -62.22 31.04 -2.56
N GLU A 226 -61.76 30.29 -3.56
CA GLU A 226 -62.35 29.43 -4.58
C GLU A 226 -61.24 28.48 -5.10
N ALA A 227 -61.65 27.34 -5.64
CA ALA A 227 -60.76 26.34 -6.23
C ALA A 227 -60.43 26.67 -7.70
N GLY A 228 -59.19 26.45 -8.09
CA GLY A 228 -58.80 26.40 -9.50
C GLY A 228 -57.31 26.66 -9.69
N VAL A 229 -56.63 25.79 -10.43
CA VAL A 229 -55.24 25.95 -10.94
C VAL A 229 -54.09 25.58 -9.98
N VAL A 230 -54.33 25.29 -8.69
CA VAL A 230 -53.23 24.94 -7.75
C VAL A 230 -52.91 23.43 -7.70
N ASP A 231 -53.81 22.55 -8.14
CA ASP A 231 -53.60 21.10 -8.00
C ASP A 231 -52.69 20.48 -9.07
N GLN A 232 -52.53 21.12 -10.23
CA GLN A 232 -51.62 20.61 -11.27
C GLN A 232 -50.15 20.97 -11.01
N VAL A 233 -49.89 22.00 -10.21
CA VAL A 233 -48.53 22.40 -9.78
C VAL A 233 -48.13 21.70 -8.48
N LYS A 234 -49.09 21.35 -7.61
CA LYS A 234 -48.82 20.56 -6.40
C LYS A 234 -48.33 19.14 -6.69
N SER A 235 -48.73 18.52 -7.81
CA SER A 235 -48.23 17.18 -8.16
C SER A 235 -46.79 17.20 -8.70
N THR A 236 -46.38 18.27 -9.38
CA THR A 236 -45.00 18.42 -9.89
C THR A 236 -44.03 18.89 -8.80
N VAL A 237 -44.50 19.72 -7.86
CA VAL A 237 -43.69 20.24 -6.75
C VAL A 237 -43.67 19.25 -5.56
N GLY A 238 -44.70 18.43 -5.38
CA GLY A 238 -44.73 17.35 -4.38
C GLY A 238 -43.71 16.22 -4.64
N SER A 239 -43.28 16.05 -5.89
CA SER A 239 -42.21 15.13 -6.29
C SER A 239 -40.79 15.65 -5.95
N LEU A 240 -40.63 16.97 -5.80
CA LEU A 240 -39.32 17.62 -5.65
C LEU A 240 -39.00 18.06 -4.21
N ILE A 241 -40.00 18.20 -3.34
CA ILE A 241 -39.81 18.69 -1.96
C ILE A 241 -39.76 17.55 -0.92
N ASN A 242 -40.00 16.30 -1.32
CA ASN A 242 -40.02 15.17 -0.41
C ASN A 242 -38.85 14.20 -0.66
N PRO A 243 -37.64 14.44 -0.11
CA PRO A 243 -36.59 13.42 -0.11
C PRO A 243 -36.96 12.21 0.77
N ALA A 244 -38.03 12.32 1.57
CA ALA A 244 -38.56 11.25 2.40
C ALA A 244 -39.55 10.32 1.69
N ALA A 245 -40.01 10.62 0.46
CA ALA A 245 -40.82 9.69 -0.33
C ALA A 245 -39.98 8.63 -1.07
N ASN A 246 -38.65 8.78 -1.11
CA ASN A 246 -37.72 7.74 -1.57
C ASN A 246 -37.08 6.94 -0.42
N GLN A 247 -37.43 7.24 0.83
CA GLN A 247 -37.44 6.21 1.85
C GLN A 247 -38.82 5.56 1.80
N ALA A 248 -39.01 4.69 0.80
CA ALA A 248 -39.84 3.54 1.04
C ALA A 248 -39.29 2.91 2.33
N SER A 249 -39.96 3.18 3.45
CA SER A 249 -39.95 2.32 4.60
C SER A 249 -40.15 0.92 4.01
N LYS A 250 -39.06 0.14 3.93
CA LYS A 250 -39.15 -1.24 3.46
C LYS A 250 -40.11 -1.90 4.44
N ALA A 251 -41.37 -2.03 4.02
CA ALA A 251 -42.29 -2.92 4.66
C ALA A 251 -41.56 -4.26 4.86
N PRO A 252 -41.74 -4.95 5.99
CA PRO A 252 -41.09 -6.23 6.20
C PRO A 252 -41.36 -7.10 4.97
N LEU A 253 -40.27 -7.56 4.33
CA LEU A 253 -40.32 -8.34 3.09
C LEU A 253 -41.24 -9.55 3.33
N THR A 254 -42.22 -9.74 2.47
CA THR A 254 -43.04 -10.95 2.52
C THR A 254 -42.18 -12.18 2.20
N ALA A 255 -42.60 -13.38 2.63
CA ALA A 255 -41.85 -14.62 2.36
C ALA A 255 -41.58 -14.82 0.85
N ALA A 256 -42.54 -14.47 0.00
CA ALA A 256 -42.40 -14.53 -1.45
C ALA A 256 -41.36 -13.53 -1.98
N GLN A 257 -41.34 -12.28 -1.46
CA GLN A 257 -40.32 -11.29 -1.84
C GLN A 257 -38.92 -11.70 -1.36
N TYR A 258 -38.81 -12.33 -0.19
CA TYR A 258 -37.54 -12.84 0.33
C TYR A 258 -37.00 -14.03 -0.48
N ALA A 259 -37.88 -14.89 -0.99
CA ALA A 259 -37.53 -15.98 -1.90
C ALA A 259 -37.07 -15.44 -3.26
N ALA A 260 -37.79 -14.45 -3.83
CA ALA A 260 -37.43 -13.82 -5.11
C ALA A 260 -36.04 -13.15 -5.09
N LEU A 261 -35.62 -12.58 -3.96
CA LEU A 261 -34.26 -12.03 -3.81
C LEU A 261 -33.15 -13.09 -3.89
N ARG A 262 -33.47 -14.36 -3.68
CA ARG A 262 -32.52 -15.50 -3.72
C ARG A 262 -32.56 -16.28 -5.01
N GLU A 263 -33.52 -16.00 -5.88
CA GLU A 263 -33.62 -16.63 -7.18
C GLU A 263 -32.51 -16.10 -8.10
N PRO A 264 -31.65 -16.97 -8.66
CA PRO A 264 -30.63 -16.56 -9.60
C PRO A 264 -31.24 -16.00 -10.88
N ARG A 265 -30.79 -14.82 -11.34
CA ARG A 265 -31.23 -14.24 -12.63
C ARG A 265 -30.73 -15.04 -13.82
N ILE A 266 -29.61 -15.74 -13.66
CA ILE A 266 -29.00 -16.59 -14.68
C ILE A 266 -28.99 -18.04 -14.17
N PRO A 267 -29.51 -19.00 -14.95
CA PRO A 267 -29.44 -20.42 -14.60
C PRO A 267 -28.00 -20.83 -14.27
N ASP A 268 -27.84 -21.71 -13.28
CA ASP A 268 -26.54 -22.25 -12.83
C ASP A 268 -25.52 -21.23 -12.29
N ILE A 269 -25.90 -19.96 -12.09
CA ILE A 269 -25.04 -18.92 -11.51
C ILE A 269 -25.69 -18.35 -10.24
N PRO A 270 -25.48 -18.97 -9.06
CA PRO A 270 -26.10 -18.54 -7.80
C PRO A 270 -25.79 -17.09 -7.41
N SER A 271 -24.61 -16.58 -7.79
CA SER A 271 -24.18 -15.20 -7.52
C SER A 271 -24.96 -14.15 -8.31
N SER A 272 -25.76 -14.55 -9.30
CA SER A 272 -26.61 -13.64 -10.07
C SER A 272 -27.91 -13.24 -9.34
N ALA A 273 -28.17 -13.81 -8.16
CA ALA A 273 -29.35 -13.48 -7.37
C ALA A 273 -29.28 -12.04 -6.83
N PRO A 274 -30.39 -11.28 -6.84
CA PRO A 274 -30.43 -9.87 -6.40
C PRO A 274 -29.87 -9.61 -5.00
N LEU A 275 -29.97 -10.60 -4.10
CA LEU A 275 -29.41 -10.52 -2.75
C LEU A 275 -27.91 -10.21 -2.74
N TYR A 276 -27.17 -10.68 -3.75
CA TYR A 276 -25.72 -10.56 -3.81
C TYR A 276 -25.22 -9.34 -4.59
N ASP A 277 -26.11 -8.53 -5.20
CA ASP A 277 -25.72 -7.36 -6.00
C ASP A 277 -24.70 -6.43 -5.32
N PRO A 278 -24.81 -6.10 -4.01
CA PRO A 278 -23.81 -5.26 -3.33
C PRO A 278 -22.44 -5.93 -3.17
N LEU A 279 -22.37 -7.27 -3.22
CA LEU A 279 -21.12 -8.04 -3.11
C LEU A 279 -20.53 -8.38 -4.48
N THR A 280 -21.36 -8.42 -5.53
CA THR A 280 -20.98 -8.77 -6.91
C THR A 280 -20.78 -7.54 -7.80
N GLU A 281 -20.69 -6.35 -7.23
CA GLU A 281 -20.39 -5.11 -7.95
C GLU A 281 -19.11 -5.25 -8.81
N PRO A 282 -19.17 -5.01 -10.13
CA PRO A 282 -18.01 -5.14 -11.00
C PRO A 282 -16.87 -4.17 -10.62
N LYS A 283 -15.74 -4.71 -10.15
CA LYS A 283 -14.53 -3.91 -9.84
C LYS A 283 -13.75 -3.48 -11.09
N THR A 284 -13.96 -4.20 -12.20
CA THR A 284 -13.27 -3.99 -13.48
C THR A 284 -14.13 -4.61 -14.58
N TYR A 285 -13.89 -4.24 -15.84
CA TYR A 285 -14.54 -4.82 -17.00
C TYR A 285 -13.54 -5.64 -17.84
N PRO A 286 -14.01 -6.59 -18.68
CA PRO A 286 -13.13 -7.38 -19.53
C PRO A 286 -12.37 -6.51 -20.53
N ARG A 287 -11.04 -6.51 -20.43
CA ARG A 287 -10.15 -5.85 -21.39
C ARG A 287 -9.49 -6.91 -22.25
N LEU A 288 -9.62 -6.79 -23.56
CA LEU A 288 -9.15 -7.81 -24.49
C LEU A 288 -7.68 -7.56 -24.87
N SER A 289 -6.88 -8.61 -24.77
CA SER A 289 -5.52 -8.72 -25.31
C SER A 289 -5.52 -9.81 -26.37
N CYS A 290 -5.24 -9.43 -27.61
CA CYS A 290 -5.28 -10.34 -28.76
C CYS A 290 -3.88 -10.71 -29.21
N VAL A 291 -3.70 -11.94 -29.68
CA VAL A 291 -2.45 -12.44 -30.23
C VAL A 291 -2.73 -13.11 -31.56
N MET A 292 -1.90 -12.80 -32.56
CA MET A 292 -1.97 -13.37 -33.90
C MET A 292 -0.66 -14.08 -34.24
N SER A 293 -0.76 -15.26 -34.86
CA SER A 293 0.36 -15.99 -35.43
C SER A 293 0.02 -16.49 -36.82
N SER A 294 1.00 -16.36 -37.73
CA SER A 294 0.97 -16.90 -39.09
C SER A 294 2.00 -18.01 -39.30
N ASP A 295 2.66 -18.48 -38.24
CA ASP A 295 3.68 -19.52 -38.33
C ASP A 295 3.04 -20.89 -38.53
N GLY A 296 3.37 -21.56 -39.64
CA GLY A 296 2.81 -22.86 -40.00
C GLY A 296 3.03 -23.93 -38.94
N ASN A 297 4.21 -23.97 -38.30
CA ASN A 297 4.52 -24.95 -37.26
C ASN A 297 3.66 -24.73 -36.00
N TYR A 298 3.48 -23.47 -35.61
CA TYR A 298 2.63 -23.10 -34.47
C TYR A 298 1.15 -23.42 -34.73
N ILE A 299 0.69 -23.18 -35.96
CA ILE A 299 -0.67 -23.44 -36.40
C ILE A 299 -0.96 -24.94 -36.39
N GLU A 300 -0.07 -25.74 -36.95
CA GLU A 300 -0.25 -27.19 -37.03
C GLU A 300 -0.35 -27.82 -35.63
N ARG A 301 0.52 -27.42 -34.70
CA ARG A 301 0.52 -27.91 -33.31
C ARG A 301 -0.76 -27.54 -32.54
N ASN A 302 -1.37 -26.40 -32.86
CA ASN A 302 -2.51 -25.87 -32.10
C ASN A 302 -3.84 -25.87 -32.87
N ARG A 303 -3.90 -26.51 -34.04
CA ARG A 303 -5.09 -26.56 -34.91
C ARG A 303 -6.35 -27.10 -34.22
N ARG A 304 -6.20 -27.95 -33.19
CA ARG A 304 -7.32 -28.47 -32.39
C ARG A 304 -7.76 -27.54 -31.25
N ARG A 305 -6.91 -26.59 -30.84
CA ARG A 305 -7.13 -25.70 -29.69
C ARG A 305 -7.66 -24.33 -30.11
N TYR A 306 -7.27 -23.85 -31.28
CA TYR A 306 -7.60 -22.52 -31.77
C TYR A 306 -8.23 -22.55 -33.15
N ARG A 307 -8.99 -21.50 -33.47
CA ARG A 307 -9.61 -21.35 -34.77
C ARG A 307 -8.56 -20.95 -35.79
N VAL A 308 -8.32 -21.82 -36.76
CA VAL A 308 -7.45 -21.54 -37.91
C VAL A 308 -8.27 -20.89 -39.02
N ILE A 309 -7.74 -19.82 -39.59
CA ILE A 309 -8.37 -19.06 -40.68
C ILE A 309 -7.40 -19.00 -41.84
N GLU A 310 -7.86 -19.41 -43.01
CA GLU A 310 -7.10 -19.41 -44.25
C GLU A 310 -7.44 -18.12 -45.02
N ALA A 311 -6.42 -17.33 -45.32
CA ALA A 311 -6.55 -16.10 -46.10
C ALA A 311 -5.51 -16.12 -47.23
N GLY A 312 -5.93 -16.60 -48.40
CA GLY A 312 -5.04 -16.88 -49.53
C GLY A 312 -4.08 -18.03 -49.23
N GLU A 313 -2.79 -17.85 -49.51
CA GLU A 313 -1.75 -18.87 -49.28
C GLU A 313 -1.29 -18.98 -47.82
N ARG A 314 -1.84 -18.16 -46.91
CA ARG A 314 -1.43 -18.12 -45.51
C ARG A 314 -2.55 -18.52 -44.57
N SER A 315 -2.20 -19.32 -43.58
CA SER A 315 -3.06 -19.64 -42.44
C SER A 315 -2.72 -18.72 -41.27
N PHE A 316 -3.73 -18.35 -40.49
CA PHE A 316 -3.59 -17.51 -39.31
C PHE A 316 -4.35 -18.14 -38.14
N ILE A 317 -3.78 -18.00 -36.94
CA ILE A 317 -4.50 -18.14 -35.68
C ILE A 317 -4.52 -16.76 -35.04
N CYS A 318 -5.71 -16.28 -34.67
CA CYS A 318 -5.86 -15.03 -33.93
C CYS A 318 -6.91 -15.23 -32.83
N GLU A 319 -6.48 -15.06 -31.58
CA GLU A 319 -7.32 -15.28 -30.40
C GLU A 319 -7.17 -14.12 -29.41
N CYS A 320 -8.26 -13.78 -28.73
CA CYS A 320 -8.32 -12.71 -27.75
C CYS A 320 -8.63 -13.26 -26.36
N PHE A 321 -7.96 -12.72 -25.36
CA PHE A 321 -8.09 -13.11 -23.96
C PHE A 321 -8.36 -11.89 -23.09
N THR A 322 -9.08 -12.06 -21.99
CA THR A 322 -9.28 -11.00 -21.00
C THR A 322 -8.01 -10.79 -20.16
N GLN A 323 -7.97 -9.73 -19.35
CA GLN A 323 -6.89 -9.48 -18.37
C GLN A 323 -6.73 -10.60 -17.32
N GLN A 324 -7.69 -11.52 -17.23
CA GLN A 324 -7.65 -12.69 -16.34
C GLN A 324 -7.27 -13.98 -17.09
N GLY A 325 -6.93 -13.90 -18.38
CA GLY A 325 -6.59 -15.06 -19.21
C GLY A 325 -7.79 -15.84 -19.73
N THR A 326 -9.02 -15.36 -19.55
CA THR A 326 -10.22 -16.01 -20.08
C THR A 326 -10.30 -15.80 -21.59
N TRP A 327 -10.46 -16.87 -22.36
CA TRP A 327 -10.67 -16.76 -23.81
C TRP A 327 -11.99 -16.05 -24.11
N HIS A 328 -11.97 -15.13 -25.07
CA HIS A 328 -13.14 -14.39 -25.52
C HIS A 328 -13.32 -14.50 -27.03
N LYS A 329 -14.50 -14.96 -27.45
CA LYS A 329 -14.82 -15.17 -28.86
C LYS A 329 -14.95 -13.84 -29.60
N THR A 330 -14.01 -13.56 -30.49
CA THR A 330 -14.04 -12.38 -31.38
C THR A 330 -14.07 -12.80 -32.85
N THR A 331 -14.35 -11.84 -33.74
CA THR A 331 -14.19 -12.03 -35.19
C THR A 331 -12.71 -11.90 -35.57
N PHE A 332 -12.31 -12.52 -36.69
CA PHE A 332 -10.94 -12.42 -37.17
C PHE A 332 -10.52 -11.00 -37.50
N GLY A 333 -11.38 -10.25 -38.20
CA GLY A 333 -11.13 -8.85 -38.54
C GLY A 333 -10.89 -7.99 -37.31
N PHE A 334 -11.70 -8.19 -36.25
CA PHE A 334 -11.48 -7.50 -34.97
C PHE A 334 -10.13 -7.87 -34.34
N CYS A 335 -9.83 -9.18 -34.25
CA CYS A 335 -8.59 -9.65 -33.64
C CYS A 335 -7.35 -9.14 -34.38
N LYS A 336 -7.34 -9.22 -35.71
CA LYS A 336 -6.28 -8.69 -36.57
C LYS A 336 -6.11 -7.18 -36.37
N ASN A 337 -7.21 -6.42 -36.39
CA ASN A 337 -7.19 -4.98 -36.16
C ASN A 337 -6.64 -4.62 -34.77
N MET A 338 -7.03 -5.36 -33.73
CA MET A 338 -6.50 -5.15 -32.37
C MET A 338 -4.99 -5.40 -32.32
N VAL A 339 -4.49 -6.45 -32.96
CA VAL A 339 -3.05 -6.78 -32.97
C VAL A 339 -2.25 -5.75 -33.79
N GLU A 340 -2.76 -5.33 -34.94
CA GLU A 340 -2.03 -4.43 -35.85
C GLU A 340 -2.12 -2.95 -35.46
N HIS A 341 -3.25 -2.53 -34.90
CA HIS A 341 -3.55 -1.11 -34.66
C HIS A 341 -3.87 -0.79 -33.19
N GLY A 342 -4.01 -1.80 -32.34
CA GLY A 342 -4.45 -1.62 -30.97
C GLY A 342 -5.94 -1.30 -30.85
N ALA A 343 -6.40 -1.13 -29.62
CA ALA A 343 -7.73 -0.63 -29.30
C ALA A 343 -7.59 0.45 -28.22
N PHE A 344 -8.44 1.48 -28.31
CA PHE A 344 -8.53 2.50 -27.26
C PHE A 344 -9.11 1.88 -25.98
N ASP A 345 -8.40 2.03 -24.86
CA ASP A 345 -8.90 1.61 -23.54
C ASP A 345 -9.37 2.84 -22.75
N PRO A 346 -10.70 3.05 -22.61
CA PRO A 346 -11.24 4.23 -21.95
C PRO A 346 -10.96 4.26 -20.43
N ALA A 347 -10.48 3.18 -19.81
CA ALA A 347 -10.06 3.18 -18.41
C ALA A 347 -8.64 3.69 -18.19
N ILE A 348 -7.85 3.85 -19.26
CA ILE A 348 -6.53 4.44 -19.15
C ILE A 348 -6.71 5.96 -19.18
N ALA A 349 -6.31 6.64 -18.11
CA ALA A 349 -6.31 8.09 -18.07
C ALA A 349 -5.36 8.64 -19.15
N ASP A 350 -5.75 9.74 -19.78
CA ASP A 350 -4.86 10.48 -20.67
C ASP A 350 -3.57 10.80 -19.93
N ARG A 351 -2.44 10.73 -20.66
CA ARG A 351 -1.15 11.13 -20.09
C ARG A 351 -1.25 12.61 -19.77
N GLU A 352 -1.36 12.95 -18.49
CA GLU A 352 -1.24 14.33 -18.05
C GLU A 352 0.09 14.87 -18.60
N ALA A 353 0.01 15.92 -19.42
CA ALA A 353 1.19 16.62 -19.87
C ALA A 353 1.84 17.22 -18.63
N ASP A 354 2.92 16.60 -18.15
CA ASP A 354 3.68 17.09 -17.00
C ASP A 354 4.01 18.58 -17.22
N PRO A 355 3.47 19.51 -16.40
CA PRO A 355 3.76 20.93 -16.53
C PRO A 355 5.27 21.22 -16.36
N ASN A 356 6.01 20.33 -15.69
CA ASN A 356 7.44 20.45 -15.45
C ASN A 356 8.30 19.96 -16.63
N ALA A 357 7.73 19.30 -17.64
CA ALA A 357 8.47 18.93 -18.85
C ALA A 357 8.84 20.16 -19.71
N ARG A 358 8.26 21.33 -19.46
CA ARG A 358 8.57 22.59 -20.17
C ARG A 358 9.78 23.37 -19.60
N MET A 359 10.41 22.89 -18.54
CA MET A 359 11.44 23.66 -17.82
C MET A 359 12.86 23.08 -17.94
N ASN A 360 13.16 22.34 -19.01
CA ASN A 360 14.52 21.88 -19.27
C ASN A 360 14.89 21.96 -20.77
N PRO A 361 15.28 23.14 -21.29
CA PRO A 361 15.86 23.23 -22.63
C PRO A 361 17.34 22.88 -22.54
N ARG A 362 17.66 21.59 -22.34
CA ARG A 362 18.98 21.06 -22.69
C ARG A 362 18.92 19.55 -22.89
N LEU A 363 19.48 19.14 -24.04
CA LEU A 363 19.68 17.77 -24.53
C LEU A 363 18.52 17.17 -25.34
N GLN A 364 18.21 17.81 -26.47
CA GLN A 364 18.01 17.09 -27.72
C GLN A 364 18.77 17.84 -28.82
N GLN A 365 19.92 17.32 -29.22
CA GLN A 365 20.46 17.61 -30.55
C GLN A 365 20.11 16.44 -31.48
N PRO A 366 19.59 16.72 -32.68
CA PRO A 366 19.34 15.71 -33.70
C PRO A 366 20.65 15.44 -34.45
N ASN A 367 21.13 14.19 -34.44
CA ASN A 367 22.30 13.82 -35.24
C ASN A 367 21.84 13.40 -36.64
N ASN A 368 21.91 14.35 -37.57
CA ASN A 368 21.89 14.07 -39.01
C ASN A 368 23.17 13.29 -39.38
N SER A 369 23.00 12.19 -40.11
CA SER A 369 24.04 11.67 -41.03
C SER A 369 24.00 12.51 -42.33
N PRO A 370 24.94 12.42 -43.30
CA PRO A 370 26.07 11.48 -43.44
C PRO A 370 27.41 12.13 -43.90
N GLU A 371 28.53 11.42 -43.78
CA GLU A 371 29.49 11.29 -44.90
C GLU A 371 30.51 10.18 -44.66
N ASN A 372 30.75 9.46 -45.75
CA ASN A 372 31.54 8.26 -45.89
C ASN A 372 32.99 8.66 -46.18
N ASN A 373 33.95 8.26 -45.32
CA ASN A 373 35.33 8.13 -45.76
C ASN A 373 35.98 6.96 -45.01
N GLY A 374 36.47 6.01 -45.81
CA GLY A 374 36.74 4.65 -45.37
C GLY A 374 37.99 4.47 -44.52
N GLN A 375 37.88 3.56 -43.55
CA GLN A 375 38.95 2.68 -43.09
C GLN A 375 38.29 1.44 -42.47
N PRO A 376 38.72 0.21 -42.82
CA PRO A 376 38.08 -0.99 -42.31
C PRO A 376 38.37 -1.14 -40.80
N PRO A 377 37.39 -1.56 -39.98
CA PRO A 377 37.63 -1.75 -38.55
C PRO A 377 38.56 -2.94 -38.31
N THR A 378 39.64 -2.68 -37.58
CA THR A 378 40.54 -3.67 -37.00
C THR A 378 39.73 -4.68 -36.17
N GLY A 379 39.77 -5.94 -36.59
CA GLY A 379 39.05 -7.05 -35.98
C GLY A 379 39.45 -7.31 -34.52
N SER A 380 38.47 -7.82 -33.78
CA SER A 380 38.64 -8.43 -32.46
C SER A 380 39.69 -9.54 -32.52
N ARG A 381 40.74 -9.44 -31.71
CA ARG A 381 41.68 -10.56 -31.50
C ARG A 381 40.98 -11.67 -30.73
N VAL A 382 40.60 -12.73 -31.44
CA VAL A 382 40.27 -14.02 -30.86
C VAL A 382 41.58 -14.77 -30.65
N THR A 383 41.95 -15.04 -29.40
CA THR A 383 43.06 -15.95 -29.09
C THR A 383 42.55 -17.38 -29.23
N VAL A 384 42.88 -18.03 -30.35
CA VAL A 384 42.70 -19.48 -30.51
C VAL A 384 43.86 -20.16 -29.79
N VAL A 385 43.54 -20.97 -28.79
CA VAL A 385 44.52 -21.86 -28.15
C VAL A 385 44.40 -23.21 -28.85
N ASP A 386 45.43 -23.61 -29.59
CA ASP A 386 45.48 -24.93 -30.21
C ASP A 386 45.59 -26.00 -29.13
N TYR A 387 44.56 -26.84 -29.05
CA TYR A 387 44.56 -28.03 -28.20
C TYR A 387 45.48 -29.08 -28.83
N GLN A 388 46.70 -29.21 -28.32
CA GLN A 388 47.54 -30.39 -28.57
C GLN A 388 47.26 -31.44 -27.51
N LYS A 389 46.72 -32.57 -27.97
CA LYS A 389 46.51 -33.78 -27.18
C LYS A 389 47.88 -34.32 -26.72
N GLU A 390 47.97 -34.71 -25.44
CA GLU A 390 49.04 -35.55 -24.85
C GLU A 390 50.38 -34.92 -24.41
N ARG A 391 50.39 -33.79 -23.70
CA ARG A 391 51.59 -33.39 -22.94
C ARG A 391 51.29 -32.74 -21.59
N PHE A 392 50.77 -33.50 -20.64
CA PHE A 392 51.07 -33.33 -19.22
C PHE A 392 50.98 -34.71 -18.54
N LEU A 393 52.09 -35.42 -18.59
CA LEU A 393 52.45 -36.43 -17.59
C LEU A 393 53.32 -35.70 -16.56
N TRP A 394 53.09 -36.09 -15.30
CA TRP A 394 53.75 -35.67 -14.05
C TRP A 394 53.10 -34.51 -13.30
#